data_AF-A0A1M2YXH8-F1
#
_entry.id   AF-A0A1M2YXH8-F1
#
_cell.length_a   1.000
_cell.length_b   1.000
_cell.length_c   1.000
_cell.angle_alpha   90.00
_cell.angle_beta   90.00
_cell.angle_gamma   90.00
#
_symmetry.space_group_name_H-M   'P 1'
#
loop_
_entity.id
_entity.type
_entity.pdbx_description
1 polymer ?
#
loop_
_entity_poly.entity_id
_entity_poly.type
_entity_poly.pdbx_seq_one_letter_code
_entity_poly.pdbx_strand_id
1 'polypeptide(L)' 'MTIFRLLSILLAVYVAYAAMTGAVWVHRGPFARRVVRAEDPAGFWVSVAIYAGLAVALATVF' A
#
# COMPACT_ATOMS: atom_id res chain seq x y z
N MET A 1 7.02 20.37 7.32
CA MET A 1 6.49 19.21 6.57
C MET A 1 4.99 19.21 6.75
N THR A 2 4.20 19.28 5.67
CA THR A 2 2.75 19.12 5.75
C THR A 2 2.41 17.67 6.14
N ILE A 3 1.28 17.45 6.80
CA ILE A 3 0.85 16.12 7.24
C ILE A 3 0.74 15.12 6.07
N PHE A 4 0.37 15.61 4.88
CA PHE A 4 0.30 14.83 3.64
C PHE A 4 1.65 14.27 3.19
N ARG A 5 2.74 15.05 3.31
CA ARG A 5 4.09 14.56 2.97
C ARG A 5 4.56 13.47 3.93
N LEU A 6 4.23 13.60 5.22
CA LEU A 6 4.51 12.56 6.22
C LEU A 6 3.73 11.27 5.91
N LEU A 7 2.44 11.40 5.59
CA LEU A 7 1.58 10.28 5.18
C LEU A 7 2.09 9.61 3.89
N SER A 8 2.53 10.39 2.91
CA SER A 8 3.13 9.87 1.67
C SER A 8 4.37 9.03 1.96
N ILE A 9 5.31 9.55 2.77
CA ILE A 9 6.53 8.83 3.14
C ILE A 9 6.19 7.54 3.87
N LEU A 10 5.29 7.62 4.87
CA LEU A 10 4.87 6.44 5.63
C LEU A 10 4.24 5.37 4.74
N LEU A 11 3.36 5.79 3.82
CA LEU A 11 2.71 4.89 2.87
C LEU A 11 3.72 4.27 1.90
N ALA A 12 4.67 5.06 1.38
CA ALA A 12 5.73 4.55 0.51
C ALA A 12 6.60 3.50 1.21
N VAL A 13 6.96 3.74 2.48
CA VAL A 13 7.69 2.78 3.31
C VAL A 13 6.87 1.50 3.52
N TYR A 14 5.58 1.64 3.81
CA TYR A 14 4.69 0.48 3.96
C TYR A 14 4.58 -0.33 2.67
N VAL A 15 4.47 0.32 1.51
CA VAL A 15 4.43 -0.36 0.20
C VAL A 15 5.72 -1.12 -0.06
N ALA A 16 6.89 -0.52 0.23
CA ALA A 16 8.18 -1.19 0.09
C ALA A 16 8.29 -2.41 1.02
N TYR A 17 7.87 -2.27 2.27
CA TYR A 17 7.82 -3.36 3.23
C TYR A 17 6.89 -4.50 2.78
N ALA A 18 5.70 -4.18 2.28
CA ALA A 18 4.75 -5.16 1.75
C ALA A 18 5.30 -5.88 0.52
N ALA A 19 5.98 -5.16 -0.38
CA ALA A 19 6.66 -5.71 -1.55
C ALA A 19 7.76 -6.71 -1.17
N MET A 20 8.56 -6.39 -0.14
CA MET A 20 9.65 -7.25 0.35
C MET A 20 9.14 -8.48 1.09
N THR A 21 8.13 -8.32 1.96
CA THR A 21 7.55 -9.43 2.74
C THR A 21 6.58 -10.29 1.93
N GLY A 22 6.14 -9.81 0.76
CA GLY A 22 5.17 -10.49 -0.07
C GLY A 22 3.79 -10.56 0.58
N ALA A 23 3.46 -9.68 1.51
CA ALA A 23 2.16 -9.63 2.17
C ALA A 23 1.69 -8.20 2.37
N VAL A 24 0.44 -7.94 2.02
CA VAL A 24 -0.20 -6.62 2.16
C VAL A 24 -1.51 -6.76 2.92
N TRP A 25 -1.74 -5.87 3.88
CA TRP A 25 -3.05 -5.75 4.51
C TRP A 25 -3.94 -4.88 3.64
N VAL A 26 -5.09 -5.43 3.27
CA VAL A 26 -6.13 -4.72 2.55
C VAL A 26 -7.45 -4.87 3.29
N HIS A 27 -8.24 -3.80 3.28
CA HIS A 27 -9.59 -3.86 3.77
C HIS A 27 -10.47 -4.59 2.74
N ARG A 28 -11.02 -5.75 3.10
CA ARG A 28 -11.89 -6.54 2.21
C ARG A 28 -13.13 -6.95 2.98
N GLY A 29 -14.24 -6.24 2.75
CA GLY A 29 -15.47 -6.40 3.52
C GLY A 29 -15.35 -5.78 4.93
N PRO A 30 -16.03 -6.32 5.96
CA PRO A 30 -16.03 -5.73 7.30
C PRO A 30 -14.70 -5.85 8.06
N PHE A 31 -13.70 -6.58 7.54
CA PHE A 31 -12.43 -6.81 8.20
C PHE A 31 -11.22 -6.56 7.31
N ALA A 32 -10.08 -6.26 7.94
CA ALA A 32 -8.79 -6.26 7.29
C ALA A 32 -8.39 -7.70 6.98
N ARG A 33 -8.08 -7.99 5.72
CA ARG A 33 -7.56 -9.28 5.28
C ARG A 33 -6.11 -9.11 4.84
N ARG A 34 -5.26 -10.03 5.27
CA ARG A 34 -3.88 -10.13 4.78
C ARG A 34 -3.92 -10.85 3.42
N VAL A 35 -3.43 -10.20 2.38
CA VAL A 35 -3.25 -10.79 1.05
C VAL A 35 -1.78 -11.12 0.88
N VAL A 36 -1.48 -12.40 0.68
CA VAL A 36 -0.12 -12.92 0.51
C VAL A 36 0.11 -13.16 -0.98
N ARG A 37 1.26 -12.71 -1.50
CA ARG A 37 1.66 -12.84 -2.91
C ARG A 37 1.65 -14.29 -3.39
N ALA A 38 1.96 -15.24 -2.51
CA ALA A 38 1.95 -16.67 -2.83
C ALA A 38 0.54 -17.25 -3.02
N GLU A 39 -0.47 -16.67 -2.36
CA GLU A 39 -1.86 -17.13 -2.42
C GLU A 39 -2.64 -16.44 -3.53
N ASP A 40 -2.46 -15.12 -3.66
CA ASP A 40 -3.16 -14.28 -4.64
C ASP A 40 -2.18 -13.23 -5.20
N PRO A 41 -1.31 -13.61 -6.15
CA PRO A 41 -0.30 -12.71 -6.71
C PRO A 41 -0.93 -11.52 -7.42
N ALA A 42 -2.06 -11.72 -8.12
CA ALA A 42 -2.75 -10.63 -8.81
C ALA A 42 -3.33 -9.63 -7.81
N GLY A 43 -4.08 -10.09 -6.81
CA GLY A 43 -4.64 -9.24 -5.77
C GLY A 43 -3.56 -8.52 -4.96
N PHE A 44 -2.44 -9.17 -4.69
CA PHE A 44 -1.28 -8.56 -4.05
C PHE A 44 -0.73 -7.37 -4.88
N TRP A 45 -0.42 -7.59 -6.16
CA TRP A 45 0.16 -6.54 -7.00
C TRP A 45 -0.81 -5.40 -7.28
N VAL A 46 -2.10 -5.68 -7.45
CA VAL A 46 -3.14 -4.64 -7.57
C VAL A 46 -3.16 -3.75 -6.32
N SER A 47 -3.15 -4.36 -5.13
CA SER A 47 -3.15 -3.61 -3.87
C SER A 47 -1.89 -2.75 -3.71
N VAL A 48 -0.73 -3.30 -4.04
CA VAL A 48 0.56 -2.59 -4.05
C VAL A 48 0.52 -1.40 -5.01
N ALA A 49 -0.02 -1.59 -6.23
CA ALA A 49 -0.13 -0.53 -7.23
C ALA A 49 -1.05 0.62 -6.77
N ILE A 50 -2.18 0.29 -6.13
CA ILE A 50 -3.10 1.29 -5.57
C ILE A 50 -2.40 2.11 -4.46
N TYR A 51 -1.74 1.45 -3.51
CA TYR A 51 -1.05 2.16 -2.43
C TYR A 51 0.16 2.95 -2.91
N ALA A 52 0.89 2.46 -3.91
CA ALA A 52 1.95 3.22 -4.56
C ALA A 52 1.40 4.47 -5.26
N GLY A 53 0.32 4.33 -6.03
CA GLY A 53 -0.34 5.44 -6.70
C GLY A 53 -0.84 6.50 -5.71
N LEU A 54 -1.42 6.06 -4.58
CA LEU A 54 -1.86 6.94 -3.51
C LEU A 54 -0.68 7.67 -2.85
N ALA A 55 0.45 6.99 -2.61
CA ALA A 55 1.64 7.62 -2.07
C ALA A 55 2.18 8.73 -3.00
N VAL A 56 2.17 8.49 -4.32
CA VAL A 56 2.53 9.50 -5.33
C VAL A 56 1.56 10.66 -5.31
N ALA A 57 0.24 10.40 -5.31
CA ALA A 57 -0.76 11.46 -5.27
C ALA A 57 -0.63 12.34 -4.02
N LEU A 58 -0.38 11.76 -2.84
CA LEU A 58 -0.12 12.52 -1.62
C LEU A 58 1.19 13.33 -1.66
N ALA A 59 2.16 12.93 -2.50
CA ALA A 59 3.41 13.66 -2.65
C ALA A 59 3.33 14.81 -3.65
N THR A 60 2.51 14.68 -4.70
CA THR A 60 2.50 15.59 -5.84
C THR A 60 1.27 16.49 -5.93
N VAL A 61 0.13 16.06 -5.40
CA VAL A 61 -1.15 16.78 -5.53
C VAL A 61 -1.50 17.59 -4.27
N PHE A 62 -1.14 17.09 -3.09
CA PHE A 62 -1.47 17.68 -1.77
C PHE A 62 -0.22 18.22 -1.07
#